data_AF-A0A927UI03-F1
#
_entry.id   AF-A0A927UI03-F1
#
_cell.length_a   1.000
_cell.length_b   1.000
_cell.length_c   1.000
_cell.angle_alpha   90.00
_cell.angle_beta   90.00
_cell.angle_gamma   90.00
#
_symmetry.space_group_name_H-M   'P 1'
#
loop_
_entity.id
_entity.type
_entity.pdbx_description
1 polymer ?
#
loop_
_entity_poly.entity_id
_entity_poly.type
_entity_poly.pdbx_seq_one_letter_code
_entity_poly.pdbx_strand_id
1 'polypeptide(L)'
;MYQIINRRGTGKTRILLEAAKRNNATVVCKNPHAMEQKAIAYGITGLNFISYRDAIDRQQHNDDKYTHEVHECLMIDELELFAQSALGMNGPLEGYTLTYDYE
;
A
#
# COMPACT_ATOMS: atom_id res chain seq x y z
N MET A 1 -12.81 0.22 -5.11
CA MET A 1 -11.69 0.74 -4.27
C MET A 1 -12.04 0.59 -2.80
N TYR A 2 -11.09 0.21 -1.94
CA TYR A 2 -11.30 0.05 -0.49
C TYR A 2 -10.67 1.23 0.27
N GLN A 3 -11.43 1.93 1.12
CA GLN A 3 -10.96 3.08 1.91
C GLN A 3 -11.06 2.77 3.41
N ILE A 4 -9.97 3.00 4.16
CA ILE A 4 -9.92 2.80 5.61
C ILE A 4 -9.58 4.13 6.29
N ILE A 5 -10.61 4.88 6.69
CA ILE A 5 -10.45 6.21 7.32
C ILE A 5 -10.88 6.12 8.77
N ASN A 6 -9.94 6.22 9.70
CA ASN A 6 -10.18 6.19 11.15
C ASN A 6 -9.05 6.87 11.93
N ARG A 7 -9.29 7.18 13.23
CA ARG A 7 -8.27 7.73 14.14
C ARG A 7 -7.09 6.76 14.36
N ARG A 8 -5.97 7.26 14.89
CA ARG A 8 -4.82 6.42 15.28
C ARG A 8 -5.23 5.41 16.35
N GLY A 9 -4.67 4.19 16.31
CA GLY A 9 -4.92 3.15 17.31
C GLY A 9 -6.23 2.36 17.13
N THR A 10 -7.01 2.63 16.08
CA THR A 10 -8.30 1.96 15.82
C THR A 10 -8.18 0.63 15.04
N GLY A 11 -6.95 0.12 14.86
CA GLY A 11 -6.74 -1.14 14.14
C GLY A 11 -6.71 -1.03 12.61
N LYS A 12 -6.61 0.18 12.04
CA LYS A 12 -6.52 0.38 10.57
C LYS A 12 -5.52 -0.54 9.88
N THR A 13 -4.34 -0.68 10.46
CA THR A 13 -3.28 -1.55 9.92
C THR A 13 -3.74 -3.00 9.86
N ARG A 14 -4.41 -3.51 10.89
CA ARG A 14 -4.96 -4.87 10.87
C ARG A 14 -6.01 -5.04 9.77
N ILE A 15 -6.93 -4.08 9.64
CA ILE A 15 -7.98 -4.08 8.60
C ILE A 15 -7.35 -4.07 7.20
N LEU A 16 -6.32 -3.27 6.99
CA LEU A 16 -5.57 -3.21 5.72
C LEU A 16 -4.93 -4.57 5.40
N LEU A 17 -4.26 -5.20 6.36
CA LEU A 17 -3.60 -6.49 6.19
C LEU A 17 -4.60 -7.64 5.93
N GLU A 18 -5.72 -7.66 6.65
CA GLU A 18 -6.81 -8.63 6.42
C GLU A 18 -7.45 -8.43 5.05
N ALA A 19 -7.63 -7.18 4.61
CA ALA A 19 -8.11 -6.87 3.26
C ALA A 19 -7.07 -7.30 2.20
N ALA A 20 -5.79 -7.03 2.42
CA ALA A 20 -4.74 -7.41 1.48
C ALA A 20 -4.66 -8.93 1.31
N LYS A 21 -4.78 -9.68 2.42
CA LYS A 21 -4.77 -11.14 2.39
C LYS A 21 -5.94 -11.69 1.58
N ARG A 22 -7.16 -11.17 1.83
CA ARG A 22 -8.37 -11.60 1.13
C ARG A 22 -8.32 -11.33 -0.37
N ASN A 23 -7.65 -10.25 -0.78
CA ASN A 23 -7.57 -9.84 -2.17
C ASN A 23 -6.26 -10.27 -2.86
N ASN A 24 -5.43 -11.08 -2.20
CA ASN A 24 -4.09 -11.46 -2.69
C ASN A 24 -3.27 -10.23 -3.14
N ALA A 25 -3.33 -9.15 -2.37
CA ALA A 25 -2.78 -7.85 -2.72
C ALA A 25 -1.41 -7.62 -2.09
N THR A 26 -0.56 -6.87 -2.81
CA THR A 26 0.71 -6.39 -2.26
C THR A 26 0.48 -5.13 -1.42
N VAL A 27 1.04 -5.11 -0.21
CA VAL A 27 0.96 -3.96 0.70
C VAL A 27 2.11 -3.00 0.40
N VAL A 28 1.75 -1.76 0.07
CA VAL A 28 2.67 -0.66 -0.21
C VAL A 28 2.77 0.22 1.04
N CYS A 29 3.95 0.32 1.64
CA CYS A 29 4.12 1.02 2.92
C CYS A 29 5.51 1.66 3.07
N LYS A 30 5.67 2.59 4.02
CA LYS A 30 6.96 3.28 4.24
C LYS A 30 8.09 2.35 4.67
N ASN A 31 7.78 1.35 5.49
CA ASN A 31 8.75 0.39 6.03
C ASN A 31 8.19 -1.04 5.93
N PRO A 32 8.49 -1.76 4.82
CA PRO A 32 8.02 -3.11 4.56
C PRO A 32 8.35 -4.09 5.69
N HIS A 33 9.58 -4.06 6.19
CA HIS A 33 10.02 -4.97 7.25
C HIS A 33 9.22 -4.76 8.55
N ALA A 34 9.03 -3.50 8.97
CA ALA A 34 8.22 -3.20 10.14
C ALA A 34 6.74 -3.59 9.96
N MET A 35 6.21 -3.49 8.74
CA MET A 35 4.84 -3.89 8.43
C MET A 35 4.67 -5.41 8.45
N GLU A 36 5.63 -6.14 7.90
CA GLU A 36 5.69 -7.60 7.94
C GLU A 36 5.70 -8.12 9.39
N GLN A 37 6.52 -7.53 10.27
CA GLN A 37 6.54 -7.90 11.69
C GLN A 37 5.18 -7.71 12.37
N LYS A 38 4.46 -6.63 12.04
CA LYS A 38 3.08 -6.43 12.54
C LYS A 38 2.12 -7.48 12.00
N ALA A 39 2.22 -7.82 10.72
CA ALA A 39 1.38 -8.84 10.10
C ALA A 39 1.57 -10.19 10.78
N ILE A 40 2.83 -10.60 11.01
CA ILE A 40 3.17 -11.81 11.76
C ILE A 40 2.59 -11.76 13.18
N ALA A 41 2.72 -10.63 13.89
CA ALA A 41 2.16 -10.46 15.23
C ALA A 41 0.63 -10.55 15.27
N TYR A 42 -0.06 -10.22 14.17
CA TYR A 42 -1.51 -10.41 14.02
C TYR A 42 -1.91 -11.81 13.53
N GLY A 43 -0.94 -12.70 13.27
CA GLY A 43 -1.19 -14.02 12.67
C GLY A 43 -1.55 -13.97 11.18
N ILE A 44 -1.22 -12.88 10.49
CA ILE A 44 -1.48 -12.67 9.07
C ILE A 44 -0.16 -12.87 8.30
N THR A 45 0.02 -14.04 7.71
CA THR A 45 1.27 -14.42 7.00
C THR A 45 1.04 -14.60 5.49
N GLY A 46 2.13 -14.69 4.72
CA GLY A 46 2.07 -14.85 3.26
C GLY A 46 1.44 -13.65 2.57
N LEU A 47 1.88 -12.45 2.96
CA LEU A 47 1.61 -11.18 2.31
C LEU A 47 2.91 -10.67 1.68
N ASN A 48 2.79 -9.98 0.55
CA ASN A 48 3.90 -9.28 -0.06
C ASN A 48 3.93 -7.82 0.41
N PHE A 49 5.12 -7.31 0.71
CA PHE A 49 5.32 -5.93 1.16
C PHE A 49 6.38 -5.25 0.28
N ILE A 50 6.09 -4.05 -0.18
CA ILE A 50 7.04 -3.22 -0.93
C ILE A 50 7.07 -1.79 -0.40
N SER A 51 8.20 -1.11 -0.57
CA SER A 51 8.31 0.28 -0.15
C SER A 51 7.54 1.22 -1.09
N TYR A 52 7.25 2.44 -0.65
CA TYR A 52 6.71 3.48 -1.54
C TYR A 52 7.59 3.71 -2.76
N ARG A 53 8.92 3.72 -2.53
CA ARG A 53 9.90 3.90 -3.60
C ARG A 53 9.84 2.75 -4.61
N ASP A 54 9.84 1.50 -4.13
CA ASP A 54 9.77 0.33 -5.03
C ASP A 54 8.47 0.32 -5.84
N ALA A 55 7.35 0.76 -5.24
CA ALA A 55 6.07 0.87 -5.95
C ALA A 55 6.10 1.94 -7.06
N ILE A 56 6.75 3.08 -6.81
CA ILE A 56 6.92 4.16 -7.80
C ILE A 56 7.89 3.73 -8.90
N ASP A 57 9.04 3.16 -8.53
CA ASP A 57 10.10 2.75 -9.44
C ASP A 57 9.62 1.62 -10.38
N ARG A 58 8.80 0.68 -9.87
CA ARG A 58 8.16 -0.40 -10.67
C ARG A 58 7.24 0.13 -11.78
N GLN A 59 6.65 1.31 -11.62
CA GLN A 59 5.81 1.92 -12.65
C GLN A 59 6.64 2.65 -13.72
N GLN A 60 7.80 3.20 -13.34
CA GLN A 60 8.64 4.00 -14.23
C GLN A 60 9.53 3.15 -15.13
N HIS A 61 9.91 1.95 -14.65
CA HIS A 61 10.71 1.01 -15.41
C HIS A 61 9.84 -0.22 -15.73
N ASN A 62 9.53 -0.42 -17.02
CA ASN A 62 9.11 -1.73 -17.58
C ASN A 62 10.28 -2.74 -17.49
N ASP A 63 10.91 -2.82 -16.32
CA ASP A 63 12.06 -3.67 -16.10
C ASP A 63 11.56 -5.09 -15.90
N ASP A 64 12.10 -5.98 -16.73
CA ASP A 64 11.85 -7.42 -16.69
C ASP A 64 12.19 -8.06 -15.33
N LYS A 65 12.80 -7.30 -14.41
CA LYS A 65 13.14 -7.74 -13.05
C LYS A 65 11.94 -7.94 -12.14
N TYR A 66 10.77 -7.38 -12.49
CA TYR A 66 9.51 -7.55 -11.75
C TYR A 66 8.48 -8.43 -12.50
N THR A 67 8.93 -9.20 -13.49
CA THR A 67 8.10 -10.07 -14.37
C THR A 67 7.57 -11.35 -13.74
N HIS A 68 7.84 -11.58 -12.46
CA HIS A 68 7.23 -12.71 -11.75
C HIS A 68 5.96 -12.25 -11.02
N GLU A 69 4.83 -12.62 -11.62
CA GLU A 69 3.48 -12.60 -11.05
C GLU A 69 3.01 -11.20 -10.60
N VAL A 70 2.42 -10.49 -11.55
CA VAL A 70 1.73 -9.21 -11.32
C VAL A 70 0.57 -9.46 -10.35
N HIS A 71 0.79 -9.21 -9.06
CA HIS A 71 -0.31 -8.93 -8.14
C HIS A 71 -0.88 -7.57 -8.54
N GLU A 72 -1.87 -7.57 -9.44
CA GLU A 72 -2.54 -6.37 -9.98
C GLU A 72 -3.21 -5.53 -8.88
N CYS A 73 -3.44 -6.11 -7.70
CA CYS A 73 -4.03 -5.42 -6.56
C CYS A 73 -2.96 -4.90 -5.60
N LEU A 74 -2.91 -3.57 -5.44
CA LEU A 74 -2.09 -2.88 -4.44
C LEU A 74 -2.97 -2.32 -3.32
N MET A 75 -2.48 -2.42 -2.08
CA MET A 75 -3.09 -1.76 -0.93
C MET A 75 -2.07 -0.84 -0.26
N ILE A 76 -2.37 0.45 -0.23
CA ILE A 76 -1.45 1.50 0.25
C ILE A 76 -1.75 1.81 1.71
N ASP A 77 -0.72 1.71 2.56
CA ASP A 77 -0.74 2.23 3.92
C ASP A 77 -0.41 3.73 3.91
N GLU A 78 -1.20 4.54 4.62
CA GLU A 78 -1.04 5.99 4.75
C GLU A 78 -0.93 6.73 3.39
N LEU A 79 -2.07 6.88 2.69
CA LEU A 79 -2.15 7.48 1.34
C LEU A 79 -1.47 8.85 1.23
N GLU A 80 -1.59 9.70 2.25
CA GLU A 80 -0.95 11.02 2.25
C GLU A 80 0.58 10.92 2.20
N LEU A 81 1.18 10.02 2.98
CA LEU A 81 2.63 9.79 2.97
C LEU A 81 3.09 9.20 1.63
N PHE A 82 2.28 8.32 1.04
CA PHE A 82 2.56 7.80 -0.30
C PHE A 82 2.53 8.91 -1.35
N ALA A 83 1.51 9.77 -1.35
CA ALA A 83 1.40 10.90 -2.27
C ALA A 83 2.56 11.89 -2.11
N GLN A 84 2.96 12.21 -0.87
CA GLN A 84 4.14 13.04 -0.61
C GLN A 84 5.41 12.43 -1.20
N SER A 85 5.60 11.12 -1.03
CA SER A 85 6.75 10.39 -1.60
C SER A 85 6.73 10.41 -3.13
N ALA A 86 5.56 10.22 -3.75
CA ALA A 86 5.42 10.19 -5.20
C ALA A 86 5.62 11.57 -5.85
N LEU A 87 5.19 12.63 -5.17
CA LEU A 87 5.26 14.00 -5.69
C LEU A 87 6.53 14.76 -5.26
N GLY A 88 7.40 14.15 -4.44
CA GLY A 88 8.57 14.82 -3.88
C GLY A 88 8.22 16.00 -2.99
N MET A 89 7.07 15.93 -2.30
CA MET A 89 6.54 17.02 -1.48
C MET A 89 6.97 16.91 -0.02
N ASN A 90 7.22 18.05 0.61
CA ASN A 90 7.53 18.17 2.05
C ASN A 90 6.36 18.76 2.87
N GLY A 91 5.15 18.81 2.31
CA GLY A 91 3.96 19.42 2.92
C GLY A 91 2.73 18.52 2.89
N PRO A 92 1.67 18.88 3.64
CA PRO A 92 0.44 18.09 3.70
C PRO A 92 -0.26 18.05 2.33
N LEU A 93 -1.05 17.00 2.12
CA LEU A 93 -1.95 16.92 0.97
C LEU A 93 -3.26 17.64 1.32
N GLU A 94 -3.45 18.83 0.77
CA GLU A 94 -4.62 19.69 1.07
C GLU A 94 -5.95 19.18 0.50
N GLY A 95 -5.91 18.33 -0.54
CA GLY A 95 -7.11 17.75 -1.13
C GLY A 95 -6.84 16.88 -2.34
N TYR A 96 -7.81 16.03 -2.68
CA TYR A 96 -7.80 15.21 -3.90
C TYR A 96 -9.24 14.80 -4.26
N THR A 97 -9.44 14.42 -5.52
CA THR A 97 -10.69 13.81 -6.01
C THR A 97 -10.39 12.42 -6.54
N LEU A 98 -11.36 11.51 -6.43
CA LEU A 98 -11.27 10.17 -7.02
C LEU A 98 -12.45 9.98 -7.97
N THR A 99 -12.16 9.55 -9.19
CA THR A 99 -13.15 9.13 -10.19
C THR A 99 -13.08 7.61 -10.31
N TYR A 100 -14.24 6.98 -10.40
CA TYR A 100 -14.35 5.53 -10.62
C TYR A 100 -15.12 5.30 -11.92
N ASP A 101 -14.51 4.55 -12.83
CA ASP A 101 -15.23 3.98 -13.96
C ASP A 101 -15.88 2.69 -13.45
N TYR A 102 -17.22 2.64 -13.47
CA TYR A 102 -17.94 1.39 -13.25
C TYR A 102 -17.86 0.57 -14.54
N GLU A 103 -17.28 -0.62 -14.47
CA GLU A 103 -17.61 -1.73 -15.39
C GLU A 103 -18.70 -2.61 -14.78
#